data_AF-A0A522AA51-F1
#
_entry.id   AF-A0A522AA51-F1
#
_cell.length_a   1.000
_cell.length_b   1.000
_cell.length_c   1.000
_cell.angle_alpha   90.00
_cell.angle_beta   90.00
_cell.angle_gamma   90.00
#
_symmetry.space_group_name_H-M   'P 1'
#
loop_
_entity.id
_entity.type
_entity.pdbx_description
1 polymer ?
#
loop_
_entity_poly.entity_id
_entity_poly.type
_entity_poly.pdbx_seq_one_letter_code
_entity_poly.pdbx_strand_id
1 'polypeptide(L)'
;MMEWLSEDPKRGQVALTFIAIGITAILIWLGVILLGRKKLLITMAVAFAWLLLAAIAIPSFIPARNGAYRNACINNLKEIREAKASWAKAEHKLPTDTPTEVDLYGTFGTNGILRHKFVCPRGGKYTIGPAGENPTCSLADKGHKLE
;
A
#
# COMPACT_ATOMS: atom_id res chain seq x y z
N MET A 1 -18.52 0.07 -2.56
CA MET A 1 -18.13 0.26 -1.14
C MET A 1 -17.01 -0.69 -0.71
N MET A 2 -17.08 -2.00 -1.02
CA MET A 2 -16.00 -2.97 -0.72
C MET A 2 -14.66 -2.63 -1.39
N GLU A 3 -14.67 -2.10 -2.62
CA GLU A 3 -13.44 -1.80 -3.37
C GLU A 3 -12.62 -0.66 -2.74
N TRP A 4 -13.30 0.37 -2.19
CA TRP A 4 -12.70 1.48 -1.46
C TRP A 4 -11.96 1.06 -0.18
N LEU A 5 -12.42 -0.03 0.47
CA LEU A 5 -11.77 -0.59 1.65
C LEU A 5 -10.52 -1.41 1.30
N SER A 6 -10.41 -1.93 0.08
CA SER A 6 -9.32 -2.82 -0.34
C SER A 6 -8.09 -2.09 -0.89
N GLU A 7 -8.27 -0.84 -1.34
CA GLU A 7 -7.28 -0.04 -2.06
C GLU A 7 -6.17 0.49 -1.15
N ASP A 8 -6.51 0.87 0.08
CA ASP A 8 -5.58 1.32 1.10
C ASP A 8 -5.91 0.65 2.44
N PRO A 9 -4.99 -0.11 3.06
CA PRO A 9 -5.24 -0.73 4.37
C PRO A 9 -5.57 0.31 5.45
N LYS A 10 -5.08 1.55 5.29
CA LYS A 10 -5.39 2.68 6.16
C LYS A 10 -6.86 3.10 6.10
N ARG A 11 -7.53 3.00 4.93
CA ARG A 11 -8.95 3.36 4.79
C ARG A 11 -9.84 2.38 5.52
N GLY A 12 -9.53 1.08 5.43
CA GLY A 12 -10.21 0.05 6.22
C GLY A 12 -10.06 0.28 7.73
N GLN A 13 -8.86 0.65 8.16
CA GLN A 13 -8.58 0.92 9.57
C GLN A 13 -9.39 2.12 10.06
N VAL A 14 -9.36 3.21 9.29
CA VAL A 14 -10.10 4.44 9.59
C VAL A 14 -11.61 4.18 9.65
N ALA A 15 -12.17 3.44 8.68
CA ALA A 15 -13.59 3.09 8.68
C ALA A 15 -13.99 2.25 9.91
N LEU A 16 -13.21 1.21 10.25
CA LEU A 16 -13.48 0.38 11.42
C LEU A 16 -13.34 1.16 12.73
N THR A 17 -12.38 2.08 12.84
CA THR A 17 -12.25 2.94 14.03
C THR A 17 -13.43 3.88 14.19
N PHE A 18 -13.97 4.46 13.10
CA PHE A 18 -15.14 5.33 13.18
C PHE A 18 -16.41 4.58 13.55
N ILE A 19 -16.63 3.39 12.97
CA ILE A 19 -17.74 2.51 13.36
C ILE A 19 -17.62 2.16 14.83
N ALA A 20 -16.40 1.86 15.29
CA ALA A 20 -16.17 1.52 16.68
C ALA A 20 -16.56 2.70 17.60
N ILE A 21 -15.97 3.88 17.38
CA ILE A 21 -16.26 5.07 18.19
C ILE A 21 -17.75 5.42 18.18
N GLY A 22 -18.41 5.30 17.02
CA GLY A 22 -19.85 5.54 16.87
C GLY A 22 -20.71 4.62 17.73
N ILE A 23 -20.44 3.31 17.72
CA ILE A 23 -21.16 2.34 18.55
C ILE A 23 -20.96 2.65 20.04
N THR A 24 -19.74 2.97 20.48
CA THR A 24 -19.52 3.36 21.89
C THR A 24 -20.25 4.61 22.30
N ALA A 25 -20.28 5.63 21.43
CA ALA A 25 -20.99 6.86 21.72
C ALA A 25 -22.50 6.61 21.87
N ILE A 26 -23.07 5.77 20.98
CA ILE A 26 -24.48 5.37 21.05
C ILE A 26 -24.77 4.59 22.33
N LEU A 27 -23.94 3.61 22.70
CA LEU A 27 -24.13 2.83 23.93
C LEU A 27 -24.06 3.68 25.19
N ILE A 28 -23.13 4.64 25.25
CA ILE A 28 -23.03 5.58 26.37
C ILE A 28 -24.24 6.52 26.39
N TRP A 29 -24.64 7.07 25.25
CA TRP A 29 -25.78 7.98 25.13
C TRP A 29 -27.10 7.30 25.53
N LEU A 30 -27.35 6.08 25.04
CA LEU A 30 -28.47 5.25 25.47
C LEU A 30 -28.37 4.90 26.96
N GLY A 31 -27.17 4.64 27.46
CA GLY A 31 -26.87 4.44 28.87
C GLY A 31 -27.30 5.61 29.76
N VAL A 32 -27.01 6.84 29.34
CA VAL A 32 -27.36 8.06 30.08
C VAL A 32 -28.87 8.32 30.09
N ILE A 33 -29.54 8.06 28.97
CA ILE A 33 -30.98 8.38 28.79
C ILE A 33 -31.88 7.28 29.36
N LEU A 34 -31.58 6.01 29.08
CA LEU A 34 -32.47 4.88 29.37
C LEU A 34 -32.13 4.18 30.69
N LEU A 35 -30.87 4.22 31.14
CA LEU A 35 -30.43 3.50 32.33
C LEU A 35 -30.20 4.45 33.53
N GLY A 36 -30.81 4.11 34.67
CA GLY A 36 -30.63 4.88 35.91
C GLY A 36 -29.18 4.87 36.41
N ARG A 37 -28.81 5.88 37.21
CA ARG A 37 -27.43 6.14 37.71
C ARG A 37 -26.65 4.90 38.17
N LYS A 38 -27.31 3.91 38.78
CA LYS A 38 -26.66 2.68 39.27
C LYS A 38 -26.09 1.79 38.14
N LYS A 39 -26.71 1.78 36.95
CA LYS A 39 -26.25 0.95 35.81
C LYS A 39 -25.27 1.70 34.88
N LEU A 40 -25.11 3.01 35.08
CA LEU A 40 -24.20 3.85 34.30
C LEU A 40 -22.71 3.44 34.47
N LEU A 41 -22.33 3.02 35.68
CA LEU A 41 -20.97 2.56 35.96
C LEU A 41 -20.62 1.31 35.16
N ILE A 42 -21.58 0.37 35.04
CA ILE A 42 -21.40 -0.87 34.27
C ILE A 42 -21.28 -0.54 32.78
N THR A 43 -22.13 0.34 32.25
CA THR A 43 -22.06 0.73 30.83
C THR A 43 -20.74 1.40 30.47
N MET A 44 -20.17 2.22 31.38
CA MET A 44 -18.86 2.84 31.16
C MET A 44 -17.73 1.82 31.16
N ALA A 45 -17.73 0.88 32.12
CA ALA A 45 -16.72 -0.17 32.18
C ALA A 45 -16.73 -1.05 30.92
N VAL A 46 -17.93 -1.42 30.44
CA VAL A 46 -18.10 -2.21 29.21
C VAL A 46 -17.64 -1.44 27.97
N ALA A 47 -18.00 -0.16 27.85
CA ALA A 47 -17.57 0.69 26.73
C ALA A 47 -16.04 0.83 26.69
N PHE A 48 -15.39 1.00 27.84
CA PHE A 48 -13.94 1.08 27.93
C PHE A 48 -13.25 -0.24 27.54
N ALA A 49 -13.71 -1.37 28.09
CA ALA A 49 -13.19 -2.68 27.76
C ALA A 49 -13.30 -2.98 26.25
N TRP A 50 -14.43 -2.59 25.64
CA TRP A 50 -14.64 -2.76 24.21
C TRP A 50 -13.71 -1.88 23.36
N LEU A 51 -13.44 -0.63 23.76
CA LEU A 51 -12.47 0.24 23.06
C LEU A 51 -11.06 -0.35 23.09
N LEU A 52 -10.64 -0.89 24.23
CA LEU A 52 -9.33 -1.53 24.35
C LEU A 52 -9.19 -2.73 23.42
N LEU A 53 -10.21 -3.60 23.37
CA LEU A 53 -10.22 -4.76 22.47
C LEU A 53 -10.22 -4.33 20.99
N ALA A 54 -11.04 -3.33 20.64
CA ALA A 54 -11.09 -2.80 19.29
C ALA A 54 -9.73 -2.22 18.86
N ALA A 55 -9.01 -1.53 19.74
CA ALA A 55 -7.70 -0.97 19.44
C ALA A 55 -6.66 -2.03 19.04
N ILE A 56 -6.73 -3.24 19.62
CA ILE A 56 -5.82 -4.35 19.33
C ILE A 56 -6.31 -5.16 18.11
N ALA A 57 -7.61 -5.38 18.01
CA ALA A 57 -8.19 -6.23 16.96
C ALA A 57 -8.23 -5.54 15.58
N ILE A 58 -8.54 -4.24 15.52
CA ILE A 58 -8.66 -3.51 14.25
C ILE A 58 -7.37 -3.56 13.39
N PRO A 59 -6.15 -3.29 13.91
CA PRO A 59 -4.94 -3.31 13.09
C PRO A 59 -4.58 -4.71 12.56
N SER A 60 -4.98 -5.77 13.25
CA SER A 60 -4.68 -7.16 12.85
C SER A 60 -5.68 -7.73 11.84
N PHE A 61 -6.90 -7.19 11.76
CA PHE A 61 -7.98 -7.72 10.92
C PHE A 61 -7.90 -7.35 9.44
N ILE A 62 -7.06 -6.37 9.07
CA ILE A 62 -6.97 -5.88 7.69
C ILE A 62 -5.81 -6.58 6.98
N PRO A 63 -6.05 -7.28 5.86
CA PRO A 63 -4.99 -7.95 5.13
C PRO A 63 -4.01 -6.93 4.56
N ALA A 64 -2.83 -6.80 5.19
CA ALA A 64 -1.74 -5.91 4.78
C ALA A 64 -1.17 -6.21 3.37
N ARG A 65 -1.60 -7.31 2.74
CA ARG A 65 -1.05 -7.81 1.49
C ARG A 65 -1.18 -6.83 0.32
N ASN A 66 -2.30 -6.10 0.20
CA ASN A 66 -2.51 -5.18 -0.93
C ASN A 66 -1.50 -4.01 -0.92
N GLY A 67 -1.26 -3.40 0.24
CA GLY A 67 -0.27 -2.33 0.39
C GLY A 67 1.16 -2.82 0.18
N ALA A 68 1.50 -4.02 0.70
CA ALA A 68 2.82 -4.61 0.50
C ALA A 68 3.12 -4.88 -0.98
N TYR A 69 2.15 -5.40 -1.74
CA TYR A 69 2.30 -5.63 -3.18
C TYR A 69 2.45 -4.32 -3.97
N ARG A 70 1.73 -3.27 -3.59
CA ARG A 70 1.87 -1.94 -4.18
C ARG A 70 3.25 -1.35 -3.90
N ASN A 71 3.69 -1.37 -2.66
CA ASN A 71 5.01 -0.85 -2.26
C ASN A 71 6.15 -1.63 -2.93
N ALA A 72 6.06 -2.96 -2.99
CA ALA A 72 7.04 -3.77 -3.71
C ALA A 72 7.09 -3.41 -5.20
N CYS A 73 5.93 -3.19 -5.82
CA CYS A 73 5.86 -2.75 -7.21
C CYS A 73 6.53 -1.38 -7.42
N ILE A 74 6.27 -0.41 -6.54
CA ILE A 74 6.87 0.93 -6.58
C ILE A 74 8.38 0.87 -6.37
N ASN A 75 8.85 0.05 -5.44
CA ASN A 75 10.28 -0.17 -5.21
C ASN A 75 10.96 -0.76 -6.46
N ASN A 76 10.35 -1.76 -7.09
CA ASN A 76 10.87 -2.31 -8.35
C ASN A 76 10.92 -1.24 -9.46
N LEU A 77 9.89 -0.39 -9.59
CA LEU A 77 9.89 0.71 -10.56
C LEU A 77 11.02 1.71 -10.27
N LYS A 78 11.29 2.00 -9.00
CA LYS A 78 12.38 2.87 -8.56
C LYS A 78 13.74 2.29 -8.93
N GLU A 79 13.96 1.00 -8.68
CA GLU A 79 15.19 0.30 -9.05
C GLU A 79 15.39 0.27 -10.57
N ILE A 80 14.33 0.04 -11.34
CA ILE A 80 14.38 0.13 -12.81
C ILE A 80 14.80 1.54 -13.25
N ARG A 81 14.19 2.59 -12.68
CA ARG A 81 14.53 3.98 -13.01
C ARG A 81 15.99 4.31 -12.71
N GLU A 82 16.48 3.90 -11.55
CA GLU A 82 17.88 4.09 -11.14
C GLU A 82 18.84 3.33 -12.04
N ALA A 83 18.46 2.12 -12.46
CA ALA A 83 19.24 1.34 -13.42
C ALA A 83 19.31 2.01 -14.80
N LYS A 84 18.18 2.53 -15.31
CA LYS A 84 18.16 3.30 -16.57
C LYS A 84 19.05 4.54 -16.50
N ALA A 85 18.98 5.28 -15.40
CA ALA A 85 19.81 6.47 -15.20
C ALA A 85 21.30 6.10 -15.14
N SER A 86 21.63 4.98 -14.49
CA SER A 86 23.00 4.46 -14.43
C SER A 86 23.51 4.01 -15.80
N TRP A 87 22.67 3.31 -16.58
CA TRP A 87 22.99 2.93 -17.96
C TRP A 87 23.25 4.15 -18.83
N ALA A 88 22.34 5.13 -18.81
CA ALA A 88 22.48 6.33 -19.63
C ALA A 88 23.75 7.12 -19.28
N LYS A 89 24.12 7.14 -18.00
CA LYS A 89 25.37 7.76 -17.54
C LYS A 89 26.62 6.98 -17.99
N ALA A 90 26.59 5.64 -17.91
CA ALA A 90 27.73 4.80 -18.26
C ALA A 90 28.01 4.79 -19.77
N GLU A 91 26.95 4.75 -20.57
CA GLU A 91 27.02 4.61 -22.02
C GLU A 91 26.87 5.95 -22.77
N HIS A 92 26.91 7.07 -22.04
CA HIS A 92 26.75 8.44 -22.57
C HIS A 92 25.50 8.61 -23.47
N LYS A 93 24.37 8.02 -23.05
CA LYS A 93 23.12 8.01 -23.81
C LYS A 93 22.29 9.25 -23.55
N LEU A 94 21.44 9.59 -24.52
CA LEU A 94 20.49 10.67 -24.41
C LEU A 94 19.27 10.23 -23.57
N PRO A 95 18.54 11.17 -22.94
CA PRO A 95 17.32 10.86 -22.22
C PRO A 95 16.22 10.22 -23.08
N THR A 96 16.29 10.42 -24.40
CA THR A 96 15.38 9.82 -25.39
C THR A 96 15.74 8.37 -25.72
N ASP A 97 16.95 7.93 -25.39
CA ASP A 97 17.41 6.58 -25.71
C ASP A 97 16.74 5.58 -24.77
N THR A 98 16.28 4.48 -25.36
CA THR A 98 15.62 3.41 -24.61
C THR A 98 16.61 2.25 -24.43
N PRO A 99 16.93 1.86 -23.18
CA PRO A 99 17.78 0.71 -22.93
C PRO A 99 17.08 -0.58 -23.34
N THR A 100 17.86 -1.54 -23.87
CA THR A 100 17.35 -2.88 -24.14
C THR A 100 17.31 -3.73 -22.87
N GLU A 101 16.58 -4.85 -22.88
CA GLU A 101 16.58 -5.77 -21.73
C GLU A 101 18.00 -6.29 -21.41
N VAL A 102 18.86 -6.45 -22.42
CA VAL A 102 20.25 -6.90 -22.26
C VAL A 102 21.10 -5.82 -21.58
N ASP A 103 20.86 -4.55 -21.87
CA ASP A 103 21.59 -3.45 -21.23
C ASP A 103 21.31 -3.35 -19.73
N LEU A 104 20.08 -3.65 -19.31
CA LEU A 104 19.65 -3.55 -17.91
C LEU A 104 19.91 -4.82 -17.11
N TYR A 105 19.61 -5.99 -17.69
CA TYR A 105 19.67 -7.28 -16.99
C TYR A 105 20.89 -8.11 -17.38
N GLY A 106 21.62 -7.73 -18.43
CA GLY A 106 22.72 -8.52 -18.96
C GLY A 106 22.26 -9.81 -19.65
N THR A 107 23.22 -10.60 -20.09
CA THR A 107 22.96 -11.89 -20.74
C THR A 107 22.70 -12.93 -19.64
N PHE A 108 21.50 -13.51 -19.60
CA PHE A 108 21.06 -14.45 -18.54
C PHE A 108 21.04 -13.89 -17.10
N GLY A 109 20.90 -12.57 -16.92
CA GLY A 109 20.87 -11.98 -15.58
C GLY A 109 22.25 -11.78 -14.95
N THR A 110 23.33 -12.01 -15.71
CA THR A 110 24.71 -11.77 -15.26
C THR A 110 25.29 -10.54 -15.95
N ASN A 111 26.09 -9.78 -15.19
CA ASN A 111 26.76 -8.54 -15.64
C ASN A 111 25.85 -7.36 -16.03
N GLY A 112 24.53 -7.45 -15.79
CA GLY A 112 23.61 -6.32 -15.90
C GLY A 112 23.63 -5.42 -14.68
N ILE A 113 23.11 -4.19 -14.84
CA ILE A 113 22.93 -3.23 -13.74
C ILE A 113 21.95 -3.78 -12.70
N LEU A 114 20.92 -4.51 -13.16
CA LEU A 114 19.95 -5.21 -12.34
C LEU A 114 20.30 -6.71 -12.28
N ARG A 115 20.23 -7.28 -11.07
CA ARG A 115 20.59 -8.68 -10.82
C ARG A 115 19.60 -9.70 -11.37
N HIS A 116 18.33 -9.32 -11.54
CA HIS A 116 17.28 -10.19 -12.02
C HIS A 116 16.12 -9.38 -12.60
N LYS A 117 15.30 -10.02 -13.44
CA LYS A 117 14.10 -9.43 -14.00
C LYS A 117 13.03 -9.29 -12.91
N PHE A 118 12.56 -8.07 -12.68
CA PHE A 118 11.47 -7.83 -11.74
C PHE A 118 10.16 -8.38 -12.29
N VAL A 119 9.45 -9.12 -11.45
CA VAL A 119 8.08 -9.57 -11.71
C VAL A 119 7.16 -8.80 -10.78
N CYS A 120 6.12 -8.19 -11.33
CA CYS A 120 5.14 -7.50 -10.49
C CYS A 120 4.41 -8.54 -9.64
N PRO A 121 4.38 -8.41 -8.30
CA PRO A 121 3.78 -9.41 -7.42
C PRO A 121 2.26 -9.52 -7.56
N ARG A 122 1.62 -8.59 -8.27
CA ARG A 122 0.19 -8.59 -8.61
C ARG A 122 -0.08 -8.97 -10.07
N GLY A 123 0.94 -9.43 -10.80
CA GLY A 123 0.82 -9.87 -12.19
C GLY A 123 0.83 -8.75 -13.24
N GLY A 124 1.18 -7.52 -12.86
CA GLY A 124 1.37 -6.42 -13.80
C GLY A 124 2.62 -6.57 -14.68
N LYS A 125 2.64 -5.88 -15.83
CA LYS A 125 3.82 -5.78 -16.69
C LYS A 125 4.50 -4.44 -16.51
N TYR A 126 5.83 -4.46 -16.45
CA TYR A 126 6.65 -3.25 -16.38
C TYR A 126 7.02 -2.77 -17.78
N THR A 127 6.88 -1.48 -18.01
CA THR A 127 7.32 -0.78 -19.22
C THR A 127 8.50 0.11 -18.85
N ILE A 128 9.67 -0.19 -19.41
CA ILE A 128 10.92 0.50 -19.10
C ILE A 128 10.90 1.93 -19.65
N GLY A 129 10.58 2.08 -20.94
CA GLY A 129 10.56 3.37 -21.64
C GLY A 129 11.93 4.05 -21.76
N PRO A 130 12.00 5.26 -22.33
CA PRO A 130 13.23 6.04 -22.45
C PRO A 130 13.91 6.30 -21.11
N ALA A 131 15.22 6.55 -21.12
CA ALA A 131 16.00 6.82 -19.91
C ALA A 131 15.49 8.05 -19.13
N GLY A 132 14.97 9.06 -19.83
CA GLY A 132 14.43 10.29 -19.25
C GLY A 132 12.98 10.21 -18.77
N GLU A 133 12.26 9.13 -19.08
CA GLU A 133 10.87 8.93 -18.63
C GLU A 133 10.83 8.01 -17.41
N ASN A 134 9.78 8.11 -16.59
CA ASN A 134 9.61 7.16 -15.49
C ASN A 134 9.12 5.81 -16.05
N PRO A 135 9.68 4.67 -15.59
CA PRO A 135 9.12 3.37 -15.93
C PRO A 135 7.71 3.24 -15.37
N THR A 136 6.83 2.57 -16.10
CA THR A 136 5.41 2.42 -15.74
C THR A 136 5.05 0.95 -15.51
N CYS A 137 3.96 0.72 -14.79
CA CYS A 137 3.37 -0.60 -14.61
C CYS A 137 1.97 -0.60 -15.20
N SER A 138 1.54 -1.72 -15.79
CA SER A 138 0.17 -1.89 -16.31
C SER A 138 -0.92 -1.74 -15.23
N LEU A 139 -0.55 -1.70 -13.96
CA LEU A 139 -1.43 -1.46 -12.81
C LEU A 139 -1.34 -0.02 -12.28
N ALA A 140 -0.83 0.92 -13.07
CA ALA A 140 -0.69 2.34 -12.69
C ALA A 140 -2.03 2.94 -12.21
N ASP A 141 -3.15 2.55 -12.83
CA ASP A 141 -4.50 3.00 -12.47
C ASP A 141 -4.89 2.61 -11.04
N LYS A 142 -4.29 1.54 -10.49
CA LYS A 142 -4.50 1.05 -9.12
C LYS A 142 -3.47 1.61 -8.13
N GLY A 143 -2.79 2.69 -8.48
CA GLY A 143 -1.79 3.35 -7.64
C GLY A 143 -0.40 2.68 -7.63
N HIS A 144 -0.12 1.77 -8.58
CA HIS A 144 1.21 1.18 -8.78
C HIS A 144 2.06 2.04 -9.74
N LYS A 145 2.23 3.31 -9.43
CA LYS A 145 3.03 4.26 -10.22
C LYS A 145 4.05 4.96 -9.34
N LEU A 146 5.15 5.42 -9.95
CA LEU A 146 6.05 6.38 -9.32
C LEU A 146 5.32 7.74 -9.31
N GLU A 147 5.27 8.36 -8.13
CA GLU A 147 4.85 9.76 -7.97
C GLU A 147 5.95 10.72 -8.41
#